data_AF-A0A920TPH0-F1
#
_entry.id   AF-A0A920TPH0-F1
#
_cell.length_a   1.000
_cell.length_b   1.000
_cell.length_c   1.000
_cell.angle_alpha   90.00
_cell.angle_beta   90.00
_cell.angle_gamma   90.00
#
_symmetry.space_group_name_H-M   'P 1'
#
loop_
_entity.id
_entity.type
_entity.pdbx_description
1 polymer ?
#
loop_
_entity_poly.entity_id
_entity_poly.type
_entity_poly.pdbx_seq_one_letter_code
_entity_poly.pdbx_strand_id
1 'polypeptide(L)'
;MLNFELIKKAEINSEFYPFFTIKDVFLNKEDHKKIATDFPNINKGGSFPSEVVSYGESIQALINCLEGDQMRTILENKFQVDLKDKPVVSTFRGYSRIKDGKIHSDSKTKIVTVLLYLNEKWDKSSGLLRMLKEKDNIDNYITEIPASMGSMVAFKVTNNCWHGFIPFEGKRCSVQLNYLYKEALSQHKIRHKLSSFFKKLS
;
A
#
# COMPACT_ATOMS: atom_id res chain seq x y z
N MET A 1 7.04 2.74 15.64
CA MET A 1 6.85 2.57 14.18
C MET A 1 5.81 1.51 13.82
N LEU A 2 6.00 0.19 13.87
CA LEU A 2 4.89 -0.75 13.57
C LEU A 2 4.60 -1.66 14.77
N ASN A 3 3.32 -1.85 15.08
CA ASN A 3 2.86 -2.81 16.06
C ASN A 3 2.71 -4.19 15.39
N PHE A 4 3.80 -4.95 15.34
CA PHE A 4 3.81 -6.28 14.70
C PHE A 4 2.88 -7.29 15.38
N GLU A 5 2.67 -7.19 16.69
CA GLU A 5 1.71 -8.05 17.39
C GLU A 5 0.28 -7.77 16.93
N LEU A 6 -0.06 -6.50 16.69
CA LEU A 6 -1.36 -6.12 16.11
C LEU A 6 -1.51 -6.67 14.67
N ILE A 7 -0.47 -6.58 13.84
CA ILE A 7 -0.46 -7.15 12.47
C ILE A 7 -0.64 -8.68 12.53
N LYS A 8 0.07 -9.35 13.43
CA LYS A 8 -0.01 -10.80 13.59
C LYS A 8 -1.42 -11.24 14.01
N LYS A 9 -2.05 -10.54 14.95
CA LYS A 9 -3.39 -10.83 15.48
C LYS A 9 -4.54 -10.43 14.57
N ALA A 10 -4.35 -9.49 13.64
CA ALA A 10 -5.41 -9.05 12.74
C ALA A 10 -6.01 -10.23 11.96
N GLU A 11 -7.33 -10.43 12.02
CA GLU A 11 -7.97 -11.58 11.39
C GLU A 11 -7.98 -11.44 9.87
N ILE A 12 -7.75 -12.57 9.18
CA ILE A 12 -7.89 -12.63 7.72
C ILE A 12 -9.37 -12.81 7.39
N ASN A 13 -9.92 -11.89 6.60
CA ASN A 13 -11.15 -12.16 5.86
C ASN A 13 -10.78 -12.96 4.60
N SER A 14 -11.43 -14.11 4.39
CA SER A 14 -11.24 -14.97 3.22
C SER A 14 -12.53 -15.22 2.44
N GLU A 15 -13.62 -14.50 2.72
CA GLU A 15 -14.94 -14.75 2.12
C GLU A 15 -14.90 -14.58 0.58
N PHE A 16 -14.28 -13.50 0.10
CA PHE A 16 -14.11 -13.21 -1.34
C PHE A 16 -12.67 -13.43 -1.81
N TYR A 17 -11.70 -12.98 -1.02
CA TYR A 17 -10.27 -13.21 -1.21
C TYR A 17 -9.52 -12.86 0.09
N PRO A 18 -8.30 -13.36 0.31
CA PRO A 18 -7.60 -13.18 1.59
C PRO A 18 -7.08 -11.75 1.78
N PHE A 19 -7.57 -11.03 2.80
CA PHE A 19 -7.04 -9.74 3.23
C PHE A 19 -7.24 -9.49 4.73
N PHE A 20 -6.51 -8.52 5.30
CA PHE A 20 -6.81 -7.95 6.62
C PHE A 20 -6.65 -6.43 6.61
N THR A 21 -7.26 -5.77 7.60
CA THR A 21 -7.19 -4.32 7.77
C THR A 21 -6.88 -3.96 9.22
N ILE A 22 -6.13 -2.88 9.43
CA ILE A 22 -5.88 -2.29 10.75
C ILE A 22 -6.15 -0.79 10.66
N LYS A 23 -6.88 -0.22 11.64
CA LYS A 23 -7.23 1.21 11.66
C LYS A 23 -6.01 2.10 11.90
N ASP A 24 -5.15 1.69 12.83
CA ASP A 24 -3.90 2.36 13.18
C ASP A 24 -2.88 1.29 13.59
N VAL A 25 -1.84 1.13 12.78
CA VAL A 25 -0.79 0.13 12.98
C VAL A 25 0.39 0.63 13.83
N PHE A 26 0.42 1.92 14.17
CA PHE A 26 1.56 2.50 14.90
C PHE A 26 1.50 2.10 16.39
N LEU A 27 2.66 1.88 17.00
CA LEU A 27 2.77 1.65 18.45
C LEU A 27 2.47 2.92 19.25
N ASN A 28 2.99 4.06 18.78
CA ASN A 28 2.94 5.34 19.48
C ASN A 28 2.37 6.42 18.57
N LYS A 29 1.40 7.18 19.07
CA LYS A 29 0.80 8.31 18.32
C LYS A 29 1.80 9.43 18.02
N GLU A 30 2.88 9.53 18.79
CA GLU A 30 3.95 10.50 18.57
C GLU A 30 4.67 10.30 17.23
N ASP A 31 4.69 9.07 16.72
CA ASP A 31 5.29 8.75 15.42
C ASP A 31 4.53 9.44 14.27
N HIS A 32 3.23 9.73 14.44
CA HIS A 32 2.38 10.25 13.37
C HIS A 32 2.88 11.59 12.82
N LYS A 33 3.22 12.53 13.70
CA LYS A 33 3.68 13.87 13.29
C LYS A 33 5.03 13.82 12.59
N LYS A 34 5.94 12.97 13.08
CA LYS A 34 7.28 12.79 12.49
C LYS A 34 7.15 12.20 11.08
N ILE A 35 6.37 11.14 10.95
CA ILE A 35 6.10 10.46 9.67
C ILE A 35 5.45 11.39 8.66
N ALA A 36 4.48 12.20 9.09
CA ALA A 36 3.84 13.16 8.19
C ALA A 36 4.79 14.25 7.71
N THR A 37 5.66 14.76 8.60
CA THR A 37 6.69 15.76 8.29
C THR A 37 7.73 15.21 7.32
N ASP A 38 8.18 13.98 7.56
CA ASP A 38 9.24 13.34 6.77
C ASP A 38 8.75 12.74 5.45
N PHE A 39 7.43 12.72 5.21
CA PHE A 39 6.85 12.18 4.00
C PHE A 39 7.39 12.90 2.75
N PRO A 40 7.74 12.18 1.67
CA PRO A 40 8.30 12.81 0.47
C PRO A 40 7.32 13.81 -0.15
N ASN A 41 7.84 14.96 -0.58
CA ASN A 41 7.03 16.01 -1.23
C ASN A 41 6.60 15.60 -2.65
N ILE A 42 5.50 14.86 -2.76
CA ILE A 42 4.96 14.32 -4.01
C ILE A 42 3.65 15.04 -4.36
N ASN A 43 3.74 16.05 -5.24
CA ASN A 43 2.60 16.85 -5.69
C ASN A 43 2.04 16.41 -7.06
N LYS A 44 2.56 15.32 -7.63
CA LYS A 44 2.12 14.75 -8.90
C LYS A 44 1.42 13.41 -8.65
N GLY A 45 0.36 13.15 -9.41
CA GLY A 45 -0.30 11.84 -9.39
C GLY A 45 0.57 10.75 -10.02
N GLY A 46 0.62 9.57 -9.40
CA GLY A 46 1.47 8.46 -9.84
C GLY A 46 1.88 7.55 -8.69
N SER A 47 2.80 6.64 -8.97
CA SER A 47 3.45 5.76 -7.99
C SER A 47 4.96 5.92 -8.15
N PHE A 48 5.65 6.27 -7.07
CA PHE A 48 7.06 6.62 -7.10
C PHE A 48 7.86 5.61 -6.27
N PRO A 49 8.83 4.87 -6.84
CA PRO A 49 9.70 3.99 -6.06
C PRO A 49 10.37 4.73 -4.90
N SER A 50 10.50 4.06 -3.75
CA SER A 50 11.16 4.66 -2.58
C SER A 50 12.59 5.08 -2.90
N GLU A 51 13.30 4.36 -3.78
CA GLU A 51 14.70 4.62 -4.09
C GLU A 51 14.92 5.91 -4.91
N VAL A 52 13.86 6.54 -5.43
CA VAL A 52 13.96 7.74 -6.30
C VAL A 52 13.32 8.98 -5.69
N VAL A 53 12.92 8.94 -4.43
CA VAL A 53 12.35 10.09 -3.71
C VAL A 53 13.14 10.37 -2.43
N SER A 54 13.24 11.63 -2.07
CA SER A 54 13.85 12.05 -0.80
C SER A 54 12.79 12.14 0.29
N TYR A 55 13.06 11.55 1.45
CA TYR A 55 12.21 11.55 2.64
C TYR A 55 13.08 11.56 3.90
N GLY A 56 12.49 11.88 5.05
CA GLY A 56 13.20 11.98 6.33
C GLY A 56 13.38 10.64 7.06
N GLU A 57 14.05 10.70 8.21
CA GLU A 57 14.49 9.52 8.98
C GLU A 57 13.35 8.62 9.44
N SER A 58 12.20 9.19 9.83
CA SER A 58 11.07 8.38 10.30
C SER A 58 10.41 7.57 9.18
N ILE A 59 10.43 8.08 7.94
CA ILE A 59 10.01 7.32 6.76
C ILE A 59 11.03 6.24 6.42
N GLN A 60 12.33 6.53 6.53
CA GLN A 60 13.35 5.49 6.34
C GLN A 60 13.18 4.34 7.33
N ALA A 61 12.94 4.66 8.61
CA ALA A 61 12.68 3.66 9.64
C ALA A 61 11.41 2.85 9.33
N LEU A 62 10.33 3.50 8.87
CA LEU A 62 9.10 2.83 8.46
C LEU A 62 9.34 1.87 7.28
N ILE A 63 10.06 2.29 6.24
CA ILE A 63 10.41 1.43 5.10
C ILE A 63 11.21 0.21 5.57
N ASN A 64 12.21 0.40 6.43
CA ASN A 64 13.00 -0.70 6.98
C ASN A 64 12.12 -1.71 7.73
N CYS A 65 11.10 -1.25 8.47
CA CYS A 65 10.14 -2.13 9.13
C CYS A 65 9.21 -2.86 8.17
N LEU A 66 8.74 -2.19 7.12
CA LEU A 66 7.87 -2.79 6.10
C LEU A 66 8.62 -3.84 5.27
N GLU A 67 9.87 -3.58 4.90
CA GLU A 67 10.69 -4.47 4.07
C GLU A 67 11.43 -5.55 4.87
N GLY A 68 11.48 -5.42 6.20
CA GLY A 68 12.20 -6.31 7.10
C GLY A 68 11.60 -7.72 7.22
N ASP A 69 12.43 -8.65 7.70
CA ASP A 69 12.09 -10.09 7.77
C ASP A 69 10.91 -10.38 8.70
N GLN A 70 10.73 -9.60 9.77
CA GLN A 70 9.58 -9.75 10.66
C GLN A 70 8.25 -9.55 9.92
N MET A 71 8.15 -8.51 9.08
CA MET A 71 6.97 -8.29 8.24
C MET A 71 6.78 -9.45 7.26
N ARG A 72 7.86 -9.86 6.58
CA ARG A 72 7.85 -10.98 5.63
C ARG A 72 7.26 -12.24 6.25
N THR A 73 7.81 -12.69 7.38
CA THR A 73 7.36 -13.90 8.08
C THR A 73 5.91 -13.80 8.53
N ILE A 74 5.45 -12.63 8.98
CA ILE A 74 4.04 -12.44 9.33
C ILE A 74 3.16 -12.62 8.09
N LEU A 75 3.49 -11.96 6.97
CA LEU A 75 2.69 -12.05 5.74
C LEU A 75 2.70 -13.46 5.13
N GLU A 76 3.83 -14.17 5.15
CA GLU A 76 3.93 -15.58 4.73
C GLU A 76 2.94 -16.46 5.50
N ASN A 77 2.96 -16.36 6.83
CA ASN A 77 2.09 -17.14 7.70
C ASN A 77 0.62 -16.75 7.53
N LYS A 78 0.31 -15.46 7.38
CA LYS A 78 -1.08 -15.00 7.26
C LYS A 78 -1.70 -15.39 5.93
N PHE A 79 -0.96 -15.32 4.83
CA PHE A 79 -1.48 -15.58 3.49
C PHE A 79 -1.15 -16.97 2.94
N GLN A 80 -0.40 -17.78 3.69
CA GLN A 80 0.02 -19.13 3.32
C GLN A 80 0.70 -19.11 1.93
N VAL A 81 1.76 -18.31 1.83
CA VAL A 81 2.56 -18.09 0.61
C VAL A 81 4.05 -18.13 0.94
N ASP A 82 4.87 -18.48 -0.05
CA ASP A 82 6.34 -18.39 0.05
C ASP A 82 6.83 -17.02 -0.42
N LEU A 83 7.33 -16.22 0.53
CA LEU A 83 7.97 -14.92 0.27
C LEU A 83 9.48 -14.98 0.42
N LYS A 84 10.08 -16.16 0.64
CA LYS A 84 11.53 -16.33 0.77
C LYS A 84 12.22 -15.92 -0.53
N ASP A 85 13.23 -15.07 -0.39
CA ASP A 85 14.02 -14.49 -1.50
C ASP A 85 13.15 -13.80 -2.57
N LYS A 86 11.88 -13.49 -2.26
CA LYS A 86 11.02 -12.76 -3.18
C LYS A 86 11.40 -11.29 -3.13
N PRO A 87 11.57 -10.66 -4.31
CA PRO A 87 11.78 -9.23 -4.39
C PRO A 87 10.65 -8.46 -3.72
N VAL A 88 11.01 -7.40 -3.02
CA VAL A 88 10.08 -6.48 -2.40
C VAL A 88 10.34 -5.09 -2.97
N VAL A 89 9.27 -4.37 -3.31
CA VAL A 89 9.35 -3.00 -3.84
C VAL A 89 8.38 -2.12 -3.08
N SER A 90 8.92 -1.07 -2.47
CA SER A 90 8.14 0.02 -1.87
C SER A 90 7.92 1.16 -2.85
N THR A 91 6.70 1.70 -2.88
CA THR A 91 6.39 2.91 -3.67
C THR A 91 5.54 3.87 -2.85
N PHE A 92 5.71 5.16 -3.09
CA PHE A 92 4.92 6.23 -2.50
C PHE A 92 3.91 6.81 -3.48
N ARG A 93 2.80 7.29 -2.92
CA ARG A 93 1.84 8.18 -3.60
C ARG A 93 1.57 9.35 -2.66
N GLY A 94 1.62 10.59 -3.17
CA GLY A 94 1.33 11.79 -2.38
C GLY A 94 0.13 12.60 -2.86
N TYR A 95 -0.19 12.53 -4.15
CA TYR A 95 -1.30 13.26 -4.75
C TYR A 95 -2.20 12.30 -5.54
N SER A 96 -3.51 12.37 -5.30
CA SER A 96 -4.54 11.65 -6.06
C SER A 96 -5.16 12.59 -7.08
N ARG A 97 -5.42 12.09 -8.29
CA ARG A 97 -6.16 12.80 -9.34
C ARG A 97 -7.57 12.24 -9.43
N ILE A 98 -8.52 12.99 -9.99
CA ILE A 98 -9.89 12.50 -10.21
C ILE A 98 -9.95 11.15 -10.96
N LYS A 99 -9.03 10.92 -11.90
CA LYS A 99 -8.99 9.67 -12.69
C LYS A 99 -8.43 8.45 -11.95
N ASP A 100 -7.82 8.66 -10.78
CA ASP A 100 -7.28 7.58 -9.95
C ASP A 100 -8.41 6.89 -9.16
N GLY A 101 -8.15 5.71 -8.58
CA GLY A 101 -9.13 5.00 -7.75
C GLY A 101 -10.07 4.04 -8.49
N LYS A 102 -9.90 3.89 -9.81
CA LYS A 102 -10.62 2.88 -10.62
C LYS A 102 -10.52 1.49 -9.99
N ILE A 103 -11.61 0.74 -10.08
CA ILE A 103 -11.66 -0.65 -9.61
C ILE A 103 -10.69 -1.49 -10.44
N HIS A 104 -9.86 -2.26 -9.75
CA HIS A 104 -8.92 -3.19 -10.37
C HIS A 104 -8.56 -4.33 -9.41
N SER A 105 -8.04 -5.41 -9.96
CA SER A 105 -7.21 -6.36 -9.25
C SER A 105 -5.75 -6.01 -9.49
N ASP A 106 -4.87 -6.38 -8.56
CA ASP A 106 -3.45 -6.14 -8.74
C ASP A 106 -2.85 -7.01 -9.86
N SER A 107 -1.72 -6.57 -10.42
CA SER A 107 -0.99 -7.31 -11.47
C SER A 107 -0.60 -8.72 -11.01
N LYS A 108 -0.73 -9.71 -11.90
CA LYS A 108 -0.32 -11.11 -11.67
C LYS A 108 1.17 -11.28 -11.34
N THR A 109 1.98 -10.23 -11.51
CA THR A 109 3.40 -10.19 -11.11
C THR A 109 3.60 -10.05 -9.60
N LYS A 110 2.56 -9.64 -8.87
CA LYS A 110 2.59 -9.45 -7.42
C LYS A 110 2.04 -10.69 -6.70
N ILE A 111 2.58 -10.98 -5.53
CA ILE A 111 2.17 -12.08 -4.64
C ILE A 111 1.33 -11.54 -3.49
N VAL A 112 1.83 -10.50 -2.80
CA VAL A 112 1.21 -9.82 -1.67
C VAL A 112 1.39 -8.32 -1.83
N THR A 113 0.35 -7.57 -1.51
CA THR A 113 0.38 -6.10 -1.45
C THR A 113 0.02 -5.65 -0.04
N VAL A 114 0.80 -4.72 0.50
CA VAL A 114 0.48 -3.96 1.72
C VAL A 114 0.38 -2.49 1.34
N LEU A 115 -0.67 -1.82 1.81
CA LEU A 115 -0.87 -0.39 1.66
C LEU A 115 -1.04 0.21 3.05
N LEU A 116 -0.33 1.30 3.32
CA LEU A 116 -0.38 2.04 4.56
C LEU A 116 -0.57 3.53 4.27
N TYR A 117 -1.62 4.12 4.84
CA TYR A 117 -1.91 5.55 4.73
C TYR A 117 -1.19 6.37 5.79
N LEU A 118 -0.71 7.54 5.37
CA LEU A 118 0.17 8.41 6.17
C LEU A 118 -0.35 9.86 6.23
N ASN A 119 -1.67 10.06 6.18
CA ASN A 119 -2.29 11.38 6.27
C ASN A 119 -2.64 11.70 7.73
N GLU A 120 -2.14 12.81 8.30
CA GLU A 120 -2.38 13.15 9.72
C GLU A 120 -3.85 13.16 10.12
N LYS A 121 -4.70 13.65 9.20
CA LYS A 121 -6.16 13.64 9.34
C LYS A 121 -6.77 13.31 7.99
N TRP A 122 -7.89 12.58 8.02
CA TRP A 122 -8.75 12.37 6.87
C TRP A 122 -10.18 12.71 7.26
N ASP A 123 -10.68 13.84 6.80
CA ASP A 123 -12.01 14.38 7.08
C ASP A 123 -12.95 14.30 5.86
N LYS A 124 -12.53 13.59 4.82
CA LYS A 124 -13.26 13.46 3.56
C LYS A 124 -14.04 12.15 3.53
N SER A 125 -15.24 12.18 2.96
CA SER A 125 -16.05 10.99 2.69
C SER A 125 -15.63 10.25 1.42
N SER A 126 -14.80 10.85 0.57
CA SER A 126 -14.24 10.24 -0.64
C SER A 126 -12.75 9.91 -0.47
N GLY A 127 -12.21 9.11 -1.40
CA GLY A 127 -10.81 8.65 -1.35
C GLY A 127 -10.53 7.55 -0.35
N LEU A 128 -11.54 6.98 0.32
CA LEU A 128 -11.40 5.82 1.17
C LEU A 128 -11.31 4.56 0.32
N LEU A 129 -10.33 3.69 0.63
CA LEU A 129 -10.17 2.45 -0.13
C LEU A 129 -11.28 1.48 0.22
N ARG A 130 -11.91 0.89 -0.79
CA ARG A 130 -12.87 -0.19 -0.65
C ARG A 130 -12.26 -1.50 -1.12
N MET A 131 -12.43 -2.52 -0.31
CA MET A 131 -12.24 -3.92 -0.69
C MET A 131 -13.59 -4.41 -1.23
N LEU A 132 -13.64 -4.91 -2.46
CA LEU A 132 -14.87 -5.06 -3.22
C LEU A 132 -15.23 -6.52 -3.44
N LYS A 133 -16.52 -6.82 -3.50
CA LYS A 133 -17.00 -8.18 -3.79
C LYS A 133 -16.87 -8.52 -5.28
N GLU A 134 -16.88 -7.50 -6.13
CA GLU A 134 -16.91 -7.62 -7.58
C GLU A 134 -16.22 -6.46 -8.29
N LYS A 135 -16.03 -6.59 -9.61
CA LYS A 135 -15.15 -5.73 -10.40
C LYS A 135 -15.78 -4.40 -10.88
N ASP A 136 -17.10 -4.30 -10.93
CA ASP A 136 -17.80 -3.20 -11.65
C ASP A 136 -18.65 -2.31 -10.75
N ASN A 137 -18.74 -2.58 -9.44
CA ASN A 137 -19.60 -1.84 -8.53
C ASN A 137 -18.82 -1.36 -7.28
N ILE A 138 -18.53 -0.06 -7.23
CA ILE A 138 -17.77 0.56 -6.12
C ILE A 138 -18.56 0.56 -4.81
N ASP A 139 -19.89 0.47 -4.86
CA ASP A 139 -20.78 0.50 -3.69
C ASP A 139 -21.03 -0.89 -3.11
N ASN A 140 -20.71 -1.96 -3.85
CA ASN A 140 -20.79 -3.34 -3.35
C ASN A 140 -19.47 -3.78 -2.70
N TYR A 141 -19.14 -3.15 -1.56
CA TYR A 141 -17.90 -3.38 -0.84
C TYR A 141 -18.04 -4.35 0.35
N ILE A 142 -16.93 -5.00 0.69
CA ILE A 142 -16.76 -5.84 1.88
C ILE A 142 -16.43 -4.94 3.07
N THR A 143 -15.46 -4.04 2.90
CA THR A 143 -15.08 -3.05 3.91
C THR A 143 -14.49 -1.79 3.24
N GLU A 144 -14.55 -0.68 3.95
CA GLU A 144 -14.01 0.61 3.56
C GLU A 144 -12.95 1.04 4.59
N ILE A 145 -11.77 1.43 4.09
CA ILE A 145 -10.58 1.76 4.87
C ILE A 145 -10.33 3.27 4.77
N PRO A 146 -10.30 3.99 5.90
CA PRO A 146 -9.98 5.41 5.90
C PRO A 146 -8.56 5.64 5.38
N ALA A 147 -8.34 6.76 4.68
CA ALA A 147 -7.00 7.16 4.29
C ALA A 147 -6.25 7.90 5.41
N SER A 148 -6.56 7.62 6.67
CA SER A 148 -5.95 8.24 7.85
C SER A 148 -4.59 7.62 8.19
N MET A 149 -3.79 8.32 8.98
CA MET A 149 -2.51 7.83 9.50
C MET A 149 -2.69 6.46 10.14
N GLY A 150 -1.84 5.51 9.75
CA GLY A 150 -1.79 4.18 10.35
C GLY A 150 -2.79 3.19 9.75
N SER A 151 -3.70 3.64 8.91
CA SER A 151 -4.67 2.76 8.27
C SER A 151 -3.98 1.85 7.26
N MET A 152 -3.95 0.57 7.60
CA MET A 152 -3.26 -0.49 6.86
C MET A 152 -4.26 -1.45 6.25
N VAL A 153 -3.98 -1.88 5.03
CA VAL A 153 -4.57 -3.06 4.43
C VAL A 153 -3.46 -3.92 3.84
N ALA A 154 -3.58 -5.22 3.97
CA ALA A 154 -2.73 -6.16 3.27
C ALA A 154 -3.60 -7.27 2.67
N PHE A 155 -3.23 -7.73 1.47
CA PHE A 155 -3.97 -8.78 0.78
C PHE A 155 -3.06 -9.66 -0.06
N LYS A 156 -3.46 -10.92 -0.20
CA LYS A 156 -2.91 -11.83 -1.20
C LYS A 156 -3.43 -11.42 -2.57
N VAL A 157 -2.55 -11.31 -3.55
CA VAL A 157 -2.95 -10.95 -4.90
C VAL A 157 -3.58 -12.17 -5.57
N THR A 158 -4.85 -12.03 -5.94
CA THR A 158 -5.65 -13.04 -6.65
C THR A 158 -6.29 -12.39 -7.88
N ASN A 159 -6.88 -13.20 -8.77
CA ASN A 159 -7.58 -12.66 -9.95
C ASN A 159 -8.82 -11.81 -9.60
N ASN A 160 -9.31 -11.90 -8.36
CA ASN A 160 -10.53 -11.28 -7.89
C ASN A 160 -10.33 -10.38 -6.66
N CYS A 161 -9.09 -9.98 -6.34
CA CYS A 161 -8.82 -9.05 -5.23
C CYS A 161 -9.22 -7.61 -5.60
N TRP A 162 -10.49 -7.41 -5.94
CA TRP A 162 -11.03 -6.16 -6.44
C TRP A 162 -10.97 -5.08 -5.38
N HIS A 163 -10.37 -3.95 -5.73
CA HIS A 163 -10.31 -2.80 -4.85
C HIS A 163 -10.29 -1.51 -5.65
N GLY A 164 -10.76 -0.44 -5.03
CA GLY A 164 -10.87 0.88 -5.63
C GLY A 164 -11.26 1.91 -4.57
N PHE A 165 -11.46 3.16 -4.96
CA PHE A 165 -11.99 4.18 -4.06
C PHE A 165 -12.87 5.16 -4.82
N ILE A 166 -13.86 5.74 -4.13
CA ILE A 166 -14.63 6.85 -4.67
C ILE A 166 -13.64 7.97 -5.06
N PRO A 167 -13.67 8.48 -6.30
CA PRO A 167 -12.71 9.46 -6.80
C PRO A 167 -12.45 10.61 -5.83
N PHE A 168 -11.18 10.97 -5.72
CA PHE A 168 -10.71 12.07 -4.88
C PHE A 168 -9.51 12.74 -5.54
N GLU A 169 -9.51 14.07 -5.52
CA GLU A 169 -8.39 14.89 -5.97
C GLU A 169 -7.79 15.67 -4.79
N GLY A 170 -6.47 15.61 -4.66
CA GLY A 170 -5.74 16.28 -3.60
C GLY A 170 -4.69 15.40 -2.94
N LYS A 171 -4.12 15.91 -1.83
CA LYS A 171 -3.10 15.19 -1.05
C LYS A 171 -3.70 13.92 -0.45
N ARG A 172 -3.07 12.78 -0.77
CA ARG A 172 -3.45 11.44 -0.31
C ARG A 172 -2.20 10.58 -0.21
N CYS A 173 -1.55 10.68 0.94
CA CYS A 173 -0.25 10.09 1.22
C CYS A 173 -0.37 8.61 1.60
N SER A 174 0.37 7.76 0.90
CA SER A 174 0.47 6.34 1.21
C SER A 174 1.80 5.75 0.77
N VAL A 175 2.21 4.68 1.45
CA VAL A 175 3.26 3.76 1.01
C VAL A 175 2.65 2.41 0.66
N GLN A 176 3.12 1.82 -0.43
CA GLN A 176 2.74 0.49 -0.90
C GLN A 176 3.96 -0.42 -0.93
N LEU A 177 3.92 -1.53 -0.21
CA LEU A 177 4.89 -2.62 -0.25
C LEU A 177 4.34 -3.74 -1.14
N ASN A 178 5.11 -4.19 -2.12
CA ASN A 178 4.69 -5.27 -3.02
C ASN A 178 5.75 -6.36 -3.07
N TYR A 179 5.38 -7.58 -2.69
CA TYR A 179 6.19 -8.77 -2.95
C TYR A 179 5.91 -9.28 -4.36
N LEU A 180 6.96 -9.58 -5.11
CA LEU A 180 6.87 -9.95 -6.52
C LEU A 180 7.36 -11.38 -6.78
N TYR A 181 6.84 -12.01 -7.83
CA TYR A 181 7.45 -13.22 -8.38
C TYR A 181 8.86 -12.91 -8.94
N LYS A 182 9.82 -13.85 -8.85
CA LYS A 182 11.23 -13.61 -9.22
C LYS A 182 11.37 -13.24 -10.71
N GLU A 183 10.54 -13.85 -11.53
CA GLU A 183 10.45 -13.65 -12.99
C GLU A 183 9.95 -12.24 -13.35
N ALA A 184 9.33 -11.53 -12.40
CA ALA A 184 8.93 -10.15 -12.60
C ALA A 184 10.14 -9.20 -12.65
N LEU A 185 11.23 -9.49 -11.92
CA LEU A 185 12.42 -8.66 -11.91
C LEU A 185 13.40 -8.94 -13.07
N SER A 186 13.47 -10.17 -13.57
CA SER A 186 14.33 -10.51 -14.73
C SER A 186 13.91 -9.78 -16.01
N GLN A 187 12.68 -9.26 -16.02
CA GLN A 187 12.37 -8.12 -16.84
C GLN A 187 12.91 -6.85 -16.16
N HIS A 188 14.15 -6.45 -16.52
CA HIS A 188 14.73 -5.11 -16.30
C HIS A 188 13.74 -3.94 -16.52
N LYS A 189 12.60 -4.20 -17.18
CA LYS A 189 11.47 -3.31 -17.42
C LYS A 189 10.70 -2.83 -16.18
N ILE A 190 10.68 -3.48 -15.00
CA ILE A 190 9.82 -2.98 -13.89
C ILE A 190 10.40 -1.73 -13.23
N ARG A 191 11.67 -1.76 -12.81
CA ARG A 191 12.37 -0.55 -12.32
C ARG A 191 12.40 0.55 -13.39
N HIS A 192 12.65 0.19 -14.65
CA HIS A 192 12.63 1.14 -15.76
C HIS A 192 11.23 1.65 -16.16
N LYS A 193 10.13 0.90 -15.99
CA LYS A 193 8.76 1.38 -16.28
C LYS A 193 8.25 2.34 -15.22
N LEU A 194 8.57 2.08 -13.95
CA LEU A 194 8.27 3.01 -12.86
C LEU A 194 9.11 4.29 -13.01
N SER A 195 10.36 4.17 -13.44
CA SER A 195 11.23 5.31 -13.81
C SER A 195 10.84 6.00 -15.13
N SER A 196 10.31 5.30 -16.14
CA SER A 196 9.94 5.92 -17.43
C SER A 196 8.61 6.66 -17.37
N PHE A 197 7.72 6.30 -16.45
CA PHE A 197 6.56 7.14 -16.08
C PHE A 197 7.01 8.50 -15.52
N PHE A 198 8.17 8.54 -14.85
CA PHE A 198 8.79 9.77 -14.34
C PHE A 198 9.44 10.60 -15.46
N LYS A 199 10.11 9.98 -16.43
CA LYS A 199 10.73 10.70 -17.57
C LYS A 199 9.73 11.42 -18.49
N LYS A 200 8.46 11.02 -18.51
CA LYS A 200 7.40 11.71 -19.27
C LYS A 200 6.80 12.95 -18.57
N LEU A 201 7.31 13.30 -17.39
CA LEU A 201 6.82 14.42 -16.56
C LEU A 201 7.92 15.45 -16.22
N SER A 202 9.06 15.36 -16.91
CA SER A 202 10.06 16.43 -17.05
C SER A 202 9.83 17.18 -18.35
#